data_AF-A0AAX1K6Q6-F1
#
_entry.id   AF-A0AAX1K6Q6-F1
#
_cell.length_a   1.000
_cell.length_b   1.000
_cell.length_c   1.000
_cell.angle_alpha   90.00
_cell.angle_beta   90.00
_cell.angle_gamma   90.00
#
_symmetry.space_group_name_H-M   'P 1'
#
loop_
_entity.id
_entity.type
_entity.pdbx_description
1 polymer ?
#
loop_
_entity_poly.entity_id
_entity_poly.type
_entity_poly.pdbx_seq_one_letter_code
_entity_poly.pdbx_strand_id
1 'polypeptide(L)'
;MLEAILETLQEYSFKGVSDKEETVFKQVQEYLASHDFIRVKDLQELTALSPASSRRYLTKFTQLGLLDSKGSNRDRRYQSKEKS
;
A
#
# COMPACT_ATOMS: atom_id res chain seq x y z
N MET A 1 12.05 18.95 -7.80
CA MET A 1 13.35 18.28 -7.55
C MET A 1 13.21 17.15 -6.52
N LEU A 2 12.47 17.34 -5.41
CA LEU A 2 12.11 16.24 -4.49
C LEU A 2 11.19 15.18 -5.11
N GLU A 3 10.20 15.58 -5.91
CA GLU A 3 9.27 14.62 -6.55
C GLU A 3 9.96 13.61 -7.47
N ALA A 4 10.92 14.05 -8.28
CA ALA A 4 11.68 13.16 -9.17
C ALA A 4 12.53 12.12 -8.39
N ILE A 5 12.98 12.46 -7.18
CA ILE A 5 13.73 11.53 -6.32
C ILE A 5 12.78 10.50 -5.70
N LEU A 6 11.57 10.93 -5.30
CA LEU A 6 10.54 10.02 -4.80
C LEU A 6 10.03 9.07 -5.89
N GLU A 7 9.82 9.59 -7.10
CA GLU A 7 9.37 8.82 -8.25
C GLU A 7 10.39 7.75 -8.65
N THR A 8 11.69 8.11 -8.71
CA THR A 8 12.77 7.16 -8.99
C THR A 8 12.99 6.14 -7.87
N LEU A 9 12.82 6.50 -6.60
CA LEU A 9 12.90 5.56 -5.48
C LEU A 9 11.71 4.58 -5.46
N GLN A 10 10.49 5.06 -5.78
CA GLN A 10 9.35 4.18 -6.02
C GLN A 10 9.66 3.20 -7.16
N GLU A 11 10.13 3.69 -8.29
CA GLU A 11 10.46 2.89 -9.47
C GLU A 11 11.51 1.79 -9.15
N TYR A 12 12.51 2.10 -8.31
CA TYR A 12 13.47 1.12 -7.80
C TYR A 12 12.86 0.09 -6.85
N SER A 13 11.91 0.49 -6.00
CA SER A 13 11.17 -0.44 -5.12
C SER A 13 10.23 -1.38 -5.89
N PHE A 14 9.80 -0.97 -7.09
CA PHE A 14 8.92 -1.74 -7.98
C PHE A 14 9.65 -2.73 -8.88
N LYS A 15 10.97 -2.83 -8.82
CA LYS A 15 11.73 -3.79 -9.63
C LYS A 15 11.32 -5.23 -9.25
N GLY A 16 10.53 -5.89 -10.09
CA GLY A 16 9.95 -7.22 -9.84
C GLY A 16 8.49 -7.22 -9.35
N VAL A 17 7.81 -6.08 -9.45
CA VAL A 17 6.38 -5.94 -9.18
C VAL A 17 5.62 -5.94 -10.52
N SER A 18 4.52 -6.69 -10.60
CA SER A 18 3.70 -6.74 -11.84
C SER A 18 2.88 -5.46 -12.01
N ASP A 19 2.47 -5.12 -13.24
CA ASP A 19 1.57 -3.99 -13.56
C ASP A 19 0.32 -3.97 -12.67
N LYS A 20 -0.21 -5.15 -12.35
CA LYS A 20 -1.37 -5.31 -11.45
C LYS A 20 -1.05 -4.90 -10.02
N GLU A 21 0.12 -5.28 -9.53
CA GLU A 21 0.56 -4.93 -8.18
C GLU A 21 0.86 -3.43 -8.07
N GLU A 22 1.43 -2.82 -9.10
CA GLU A 22 1.63 -1.37 -9.18
C GLU A 22 0.29 -0.63 -9.18
N THR A 23 -0.67 -1.09 -9.99
CA THR A 23 -2.03 -0.51 -10.05
C THR A 23 -2.70 -0.54 -8.67
N VAL A 24 -2.65 -1.69 -7.99
CA VAL A 24 -3.22 -1.82 -6.63
C VAL A 24 -2.51 -0.90 -5.65
N PHE A 25 -1.19 -0.71 -5.78
CA PHE A 25 -0.47 0.21 -4.91
C PHE A 25 -0.83 1.67 -5.14
N LYS A 26 -0.96 2.12 -6.40
CA LYS A 26 -1.40 3.49 -6.72
C LYS A 26 -2.76 3.81 -6.08
N GLN A 27 -3.70 2.87 -6.15
CA GLN A 27 -5.00 3.00 -5.49
C GLN A 27 -4.86 3.12 -3.95
N VAL A 28 -3.95 2.35 -3.34
CA VAL A 28 -3.64 2.49 -1.91
C VAL A 28 -3.07 3.86 -1.57
N GLN A 29 -2.15 4.38 -2.39
CA GLN A 29 -1.57 5.73 -2.19
C GLN A 29 -2.62 6.82 -2.30
N GLU A 30 -3.47 6.78 -3.33
CA GLU A 30 -4.59 7.71 -3.53
C GLU A 30 -5.54 7.71 -2.32
N TYR A 31 -5.87 6.53 -1.81
CA TYR A 31 -6.70 6.39 -0.61
C TYR A 31 -6.03 7.04 0.62
N LEU A 32 -4.75 6.76 0.84
CA LEU A 32 -3.97 7.29 1.98
C LEU A 32 -3.60 8.78 1.86
N ALA A 33 -3.83 9.41 0.70
CA ALA A 33 -3.72 10.86 0.56
C ALA A 33 -4.79 11.57 1.41
N SER A 34 -5.99 10.98 1.51
CA SER A 34 -7.14 11.53 2.24
C SER A 34 -7.48 10.81 3.54
N HIS A 35 -6.87 9.64 3.81
CA HIS A 35 -7.12 8.83 5.00
C HIS A 35 -5.83 8.52 5.75
N ASP A 36 -5.89 8.49 7.08
CA ASP A 36 -4.71 8.24 7.92
C ASP A 36 -4.20 6.80 7.86
N PHE A 37 -5.08 5.86 7.51
CA PHE A 37 -4.76 4.45 7.41
C PHE A 37 -5.75 3.73 6.50
N ILE A 38 -5.33 2.57 5.98
CA ILE A 38 -6.16 1.63 5.25
C ILE A 38 -6.21 0.29 5.99
N ARG A 39 -7.36 -0.37 6.01
CA ARG A 39 -7.52 -1.75 6.48
C ARG A 39 -7.79 -2.68 5.31
N VAL A 40 -7.76 -3.98 5.58
CA VAL A 40 -8.06 -5.02 4.57
C VAL A 40 -9.44 -4.81 3.94
N LYS A 41 -10.45 -4.42 4.74
CA LYS A 41 -11.81 -4.18 4.26
C LYS A 41 -11.88 -2.98 3.31
N ASP A 42 -11.17 -1.89 3.65
CA ASP A 42 -11.15 -0.68 2.85
C ASP A 42 -10.51 -0.97 1.47
N LEU A 43 -9.43 -1.77 1.43
CA LEU A 43 -8.83 -2.20 0.16
C LEU A 43 -9.74 -3.13 -0.65
N GLN A 44 -10.51 -3.98 0.03
CA GLN A 44 -11.47 -4.87 -0.60
C GLN A 44 -12.53 -4.08 -1.39
N GLU A 45 -13.06 -3.02 -0.76
CA GLU A 45 -14.05 -2.12 -1.35
C GLU A 45 -13.45 -1.30 -2.50
N LEU A 46 -12.19 -0.90 -2.38
CA LEU A 46 -11.48 -0.11 -3.39
C LEU A 46 -11.16 -0.87 -4.69
N THR A 47 -10.86 -2.17 -4.58
CA THR A 47 -10.23 -2.94 -5.67
C THR A 47 -11.03 -4.15 -6.15
N ALA A 48 -12.21 -4.39 -5.55
CA ALA A 48 -13.03 -5.58 -5.75
C ALA A 48 -12.26 -6.91 -5.55
N LEU A 49 -11.13 -6.87 -4.83
CA LEU A 49 -10.34 -8.06 -4.50
C LEU A 49 -11.04 -8.89 -3.42
N SER A 50 -10.67 -10.16 -3.32
CA SER A 50 -11.07 -10.98 -2.16
C SER A 50 -10.38 -10.48 -0.88
N PRO A 51 -10.91 -10.80 0.32
CA PRO A 51 -10.25 -10.45 1.58
C PRO A 51 -8.83 -11.02 1.68
N ALA A 52 -8.61 -12.24 1.18
CA ALA A 52 -7.31 -12.90 1.16
C ALA A 52 -6.32 -12.19 0.25
N SER A 53 -6.75 -11.83 -0.97
CA SER A 53 -5.92 -11.07 -1.91
C SER A 53 -5.56 -9.69 -1.35
N SER A 54 -6.53 -8.98 -0.79
CA SER A 54 -6.32 -7.66 -0.18
C SER A 54 -5.27 -7.72 0.95
N ARG A 55 -5.38 -8.73 1.83
CA ARG A 55 -4.37 -8.98 2.88
C ARG A 55 -2.99 -9.27 2.30
N ARG A 56 -2.91 -10.08 1.22
CA ARG A 56 -1.65 -10.41 0.54
C ARG A 56 -0.94 -9.16 0.03
N TYR A 57 -1.67 -8.27 -0.66
CA TYR A 57 -1.09 -7.02 -1.18
C TYR A 57 -0.58 -6.11 -0.06
N LEU A 58 -1.40 -5.84 0.97
CA LEU A 58 -1.00 -4.97 2.09
C LEU A 58 0.22 -5.53 2.83
N THR A 59 0.30 -6.86 2.98
CA THR A 59 1.46 -7.54 3.57
C THR A 59 2.69 -7.40 2.68
N LYS A 60 2.55 -7.62 1.36
CA LYS A 60 3.63 -7.45 0.39
C LYS A 60 4.17 -6.01 0.42
N PHE A 61 3.31 -5.01 0.40
CA PHE A 61 3.72 -3.60 0.46
C PHE A 61 4.41 -3.24 1.78
N THR A 62 4.01 -3.86 2.90
CA THR A 62 4.72 -3.72 4.18
C THR A 62 6.13 -4.34 4.09
N GLN A 63 6.25 -5.53 3.50
CA GLN A 63 7.54 -6.23 3.32
C GLN A 63 8.50 -5.47 2.38
N LEU A 64 7.96 -4.80 1.37
CA LEU A 64 8.71 -3.92 0.47
C LEU A 64 9.07 -2.57 1.12
N GLY A 65 8.61 -2.30 2.35
CA GLY A 65 8.86 -1.05 3.04
C GLY A 65 8.10 0.14 2.47
N LEU A 66 7.01 -0.10 1.75
CA LEU A 66 6.14 0.93 1.18
C LEU A 66 5.05 1.38 2.16
N LEU A 67 4.63 0.49 3.06
CA LEU A 67 3.68 0.76 4.12
C LEU A 67 4.26 0.36 5.47
N ASP A 68 3.81 1.02 6.52
CA ASP A 68 3.95 0.55 7.89
C ASP A 68 2.65 -0.10 8.36
N SER A 69 2.77 -1.13 9.19
CA SER A 69 1.62 -1.80 9.79
C SER A 69 1.57 -1.54 11.29
N LYS A 70 0.42 -1.11 11.81
CA LYS A 70 0.15 -0.93 13.24
C LYS A 70 -1.03 -1.81 13.67
N GLY A 71 -0.99 -2.27 14.92
CA GLY A 71 -2.03 -3.12 15.52
C GLY A 71 -1.90 -4.62 15.18
N SER A 72 -2.72 -5.45 15.84
CA SER A 72 -2.74 -6.90 15.66
C SER A 72 -4.11 -7.39 15.20
N ASN A 73 -4.12 -8.54 14.50
CA ASN A 73 -5.34 -9.25 14.09
C ASN A 73 -6.36 -8.37 13.34
N ARG A 74 -7.52 -8.12 13.96
CA ARG A 74 -8.69 -7.47 13.36
C ARG A 74 -8.55 -5.95 13.28
N ASP A 75 -7.70 -5.37 14.13
CA ASP A 75 -7.41 -3.94 14.18
C ASP A 75 -6.13 -3.56 13.43
N ARG A 76 -5.61 -4.46 12.58
CA ARG A 76 -4.44 -4.14 11.77
C ARG A 76 -4.75 -3.03 10.76
N ARG A 77 -3.98 -1.94 10.85
CA ARG A 77 -4.06 -0.74 10.02
C ARG A 77 -2.73 -0.56 9.30
N TYR A 78 -2.78 -0.10 8.06
CA TYR A 78 -1.60 0.15 7.25
C TYR A 78 -1.54 1.64 6.91
N GLN A 79 -0.35 2.24 7.03
CA GLN A 79 -0.12 3.67 6.80
C GLN A 79 1.02 3.85 5.80
N SER A 80 1.04 4.99 5.10
CA SER A 80 2.19 5.35 4.29
C SER A 80 3.41 5.51 5.20
N LYS A 81 4.55 4.96 4.79
CA LYS A 81 5.80 5.08 5.54
C LYS A 81 6.28 6.54 5.65
N GLU A 82 5.87 7.41 4.72
CA GLU A 82 6.16 8.84 4.78
C GLU A 82 5.39 9.58 5.89
N LYS A 83 4.31 8.98 6.41
CA LYS A 83 3.42 9.57 7.43
C LYS A 83 3.55 8.91 8.82
N SER A 84 4.46 7.94 9.03
CA SER A 84 4.59 7.21 10.31
C SER A 84 5.59 7.83 11.29
#